data_AF-F0Z7J9-F1
#
_entry.id   AF-F0Z7J9-F1
#
_cell.length_a   1.000
_cell.length_b   1.000
_cell.length_c   1.000
_cell.angle_alpha   90.00
_cell.angle_beta   90.00
_cell.angle_gamma   90.00
#
_symmetry.space_group_name_H-M   'P 1'
#
loop_
_entity.id
_entity.type
_entity.pdbx_description
1 polymer ?
#
loop_
_entity_poly.entity_id
_entity_poly.type
_entity_poly.pdbx_seq_one_letter_code
_entity_poly.pdbx_strand_id
1 'polypeptide(L)' 'GGCGSMYRITVVSDEFKGVSMLKQHKKVNEILKDVIPSLHGLTLHTKASDN' A
#
# COMPACT_ATOMS: atom_id res chain seq x y z
N GLY A 1 10.55 -21.81 -12.24
CA GLY A 1 9.57 -20.91 -11.59
C GLY A 1 10.26 -19.60 -11.30
N GLY A 2 9.63 -18.47 -11.61
CA GLY A 2 10.18 -17.16 -11.26
C GLY A 2 10.17 -16.17 -12.41
N CYS A 3 9.07 -15.43 -12.54
CA CYS A 3 9.07 -14.08 -13.08
C CYS A 3 7.83 -13.39 -12.52
N GLY A 4 7.89 -13.10 -11.22
CA GLY A 4 6.85 -12.33 -10.57
C GLY A 4 7.11 -10.86 -10.75
N SER A 5 6.27 -10.16 -11.53
CA SER A 5 6.36 -8.70 -11.65
C SER A 5 6.20 -8.06 -10.27
N MET A 6 7.17 -7.22 -9.89
CA MET A 6 7.10 -6.44 -8.66
C MET A 6 6.28 -5.17 -8.91
N TYR A 7 5.17 -5.04 -8.19
CA TYR A 7 4.32 -3.86 -8.27
C TYR A 7 4.69 -2.87 -7.16
N ARG A 8 4.78 -1.59 -7.50
CA ARG A 8 4.93 -0.51 -6.51
C ARG A 8 3.68 0.34 -6.50
N ILE A 9 3.01 0.40 -5.36
CA ILE A 9 1.79 1.19 -5.17
C ILE A 9 2.13 2.37 -4.26
N THR A 10 1.82 3.59 -4.71
CA THR A 10 1.94 4.79 -3.89
C THR A 10 0.55 5.36 -3.62
N VAL A 11 0.18 5.49 -2.35
CA VAL A 11 -1.11 6.04 -1.93
C VAL A 11 -0.87 7.36 -1.20
N VAL A 12 -1.51 8.43 -1.69
CA VAL A 12 -1.49 9.75 -1.05
C VAL A 12 -2.91 10.07 -0.59
N SER A 13 -3.07 10.43 0.69
CA SER A 13 -4.38 10.77 1.25
C SER A 13 -4.25 11.68 2.47
N ASP A 14 -5.18 12.62 2.64
CA ASP A 14 -5.30 13.43 3.86
C ASP A 14 -5.62 12.59 5.10
N GLU A 15 -6.26 11.42 4.94
CA GLU A 15 -6.56 10.52 6.04
C GLU A 15 -5.32 9.92 6.71
N PHE A 16 -4.15 10.07 6.08
CA PHE A 16 -2.88 9.63 6.65
C PHE A 16 -2.21 10.69 7.53
N LYS A 17 -2.74 11.93 7.58
CA LYS A 17 -2.27 12.98 8.49
C LYS A 17 -2.42 12.52 9.95
N GLY A 18 -1.33 12.56 10.71
CA GLY A 18 -1.31 12.11 12.12
C GLY A 18 -1.42 10.59 12.33
N VAL A 19 -1.48 9.79 11.26
CA VAL A 19 -1.54 8.33 11.34
C VAL A 19 -0.14 7.75 11.16
N SER A 20 0.27 6.79 12.00
CA SER A 20 1.58 6.15 11.85
C SER A 20 1.65 5.31 10.56
N MET A 21 2.83 5.19 9.96
CA MET A 21 3.01 4.41 8.72
C MET A 21 2.46 2.99 8.83
N LEU A 22 2.67 2.30 9.96
CA LEU A 22 2.13 0.96 10.19
C LEU A 22 0.59 0.93 10.08
N LYS A 23 -0.10 1.93 10.64
CA LYS A 23 -1.57 2.02 10.56
C LYS A 23 -2.03 2.35 9.13
N GLN A 24 -1.29 3.20 8.42
CA GLN A 24 -1.55 3.49 7.00
C GLN A 24 -1.43 2.20 6.15
N HIS A 25 -0.33 1.45 6.31
CA HIS A 25 -0.13 0.18 5.62
C HIS A 25 -1.23 -0.84 5.95
N LYS A 26 -1.63 -0.97 7.23
CA LYS A 26 -2.75 -1.83 7.61
C LYS A 26 -4.04 -1.43 6.88
N LYS A 27 -4.40 -0.14 6.89
CA LYS A 27 -5.61 0.34 6.23
C LYS A 27 -5.61 0.03 4.73
N VAL A 28 -4.49 0.28 4.05
CA VAL A 28 -4.37 0.01 2.61
C VAL A 28 -4.34 -1.50 2.33
N ASN A 29 -3.65 -2.30 3.15
CA ASN A 29 -3.61 -3.76 2.97
C ASN A 29 -4.98 -4.41 3.18
N GLU A 30 -5.81 -3.91 4.11
CA GLU A 30 -7.18 -4.40 4.26
C GLU A 30 -8.01 -4.16 3.00
N ILE A 31 -7.86 -2.98 2.36
CA ILE A 31 -8.54 -2.65 1.10
C ILE A 31 -8.01 -3.51 -0.06
N LEU A 32 -6.70 -3.77 -0.10
CA LEU A 32 -6.05 -4.55 -1.15
C LEU A 32 -6.06 -6.06 -0.90
N LYS A 33 -6.67 -6.53 0.19
CA LYS A 33 -6.58 -7.92 0.66
C LYS A 33 -7.02 -8.94 -0.40
N ASP A 34 -8.00 -8.60 -1.22
CA ASP A 34 -8.51 -9.47 -2.28
C ASP A 34 -7.59 -9.49 -3.52
N VAL A 35 -6.76 -8.46 -3.69
CA VAL A 35 -5.88 -8.28 -4.86
C VAL A 35 -4.47 -8.80 -4.57
N ILE A 36 -3.98 -8.66 -3.34
CA ILE A 36 -2.63 -9.08 -2.92
C ILE A 36 -2.29 -10.54 -3.30
N PRO A 37 -3.19 -11.55 -3.17
CA PRO A 37 -2.90 -12.94 -3.53
C PRO A 37 -2.61 -13.15 -5.02
N SER A 38 -3.11 -12.25 -5.87
CA SER A 38 -2.86 -12.31 -7.32
C SER A 38 -1.51 -11.69 -7.73
N LEU A 39 -0.90 -10.92 -6.82
CA LEU A 39 0.38 -10.24 -7.06
C LEU A 39 1.53 -11.11 -6.57
N HIS A 40 2.56 -11.28 -7.40
CA HIS A 40 3.77 -11.99 -7.00
C HIS A 40 4.59 -11.22 -5.95
N GLY A 41 4.62 -9.90 -6.07
CA GLY A 41 5.34 -9.03 -5.15
C GLY A 41 4.82 -7.60 -5.21
N LEU A 42 4.67 -7.00 -4.03
CA LEU A 42 4.07 -5.69 -3.82
C LEU A 42 4.98 -4.88 -2.89
N THR A 43 5.29 -3.65 -3.27
CA THR A 43 5.86 -2.62 -2.39
C THR A 43 4.84 -1.50 -2.24
N LEU A 44 4.34 -1.30 -1.02
CA LEU A 44 3.39 -0.25 -0.71
C LEU A 44 4.13 0.95 -0.12
N HIS A 45 3.88 2.14 -0.63
CA HIS A 45 4.27 3.43 -0.06
C HIS A 45 3.01 4.24 0.26
N THR A 46 2.95 4.80 1.45
CA THR A 46 1.85 5.67 1.88
C THR A 46 2.40 7.03 2.30
N LYS A 47 1.72 8.11 1.91
CA LYS A 47 2.09 9.49 2.27
C LYS A 47 0.87 10.31 2.62
N ALA A 48 0.96 11.11 3.68
CA ALA A 48 -0.04 12.15 3.92
C ALA A 48 -0.04 13.16 2.76
N SER A 49 -1.21 13.67 2.41
CA SER A 49 -1.33 14.77 1.45
C SER A 49 -0.62 16.00 2.02
N ASP A 50 0.26 16.62 1.22
CA ASP A 50 0.94 17.88 1.54
C ASP A 50 0.02 19.00 1.05
N ASN A 51 -0.98 19.34 1.86
CA ASN A 51 -1.85 20.50 1.68
C ASN A 51 -1.92 21.23 3.02
#